data_AF-A0A150G071-F1
#
_entry.id   AF-A0A150G071-F1
#
_cell.length_a   1.000
_cell.length_b   1.000
_cell.length_c   1.000
_cell.angle_alpha   90.00
_cell.angle_beta   90.00
_cell.angle_gamma   90.00
#
_symmetry.space_group_name_H-M   'P 1'
#
loop_
_entity.id
_entity.type
_entity.pdbx_description
1 polymer ?
#
loop_
_entity_poly.entity_id
_entity_poly.type
_entity_poly.pdbx_seq_one_letter_code
_entity_poly.pdbx_strand_id
1 'polypeptide(L)'
;MFAARRSTQYTTQASRITHIPKDVREEMLADLSTRFQATDYNLITNNCNHFSNAWAELLTGNPIPEQYVNQAQEILRSPLGQMLIPMMEQMERTYGNVTASGFQAPQ
;
A
#
# COMPACT_ATOMS: atom_id res chain seq x y z
N MET A 1 27.53 21.38 26.75
CA MET A 1 27.48 19.93 26.44
C MET A 1 26.52 19.76 25.26
N PHE A 2 27.07 19.71 24.05
CA PHE A 2 26.32 19.66 22.79
C PHE A 2 25.85 18.21 22.55
N ALA A 3 24.55 17.97 22.52
CA ALA A 3 24.00 16.69 22.07
C ALA A 3 23.99 16.64 20.54
N ALA A 4 24.62 15.61 20.01
CA ALA A 4 24.93 15.42 18.61
C ALA A 4 23.68 15.31 17.72
N ARG A 5 23.82 15.91 16.52
CA ARG A 5 22.98 15.73 15.34
C ARG A 5 22.53 14.27 15.16
N ARG A 6 21.22 14.03 15.11
CA ARG A 6 20.68 12.88 14.35
C ARG A 6 20.55 13.32 12.91
N SER A 7 21.62 13.08 12.15
CA SER A 7 21.61 13.23 10.71
C SER A 7 20.74 12.12 10.12
N THR A 8 19.48 12.43 9.81
CA THR A 8 18.66 11.59 8.94
C THR A 8 19.34 11.57 7.57
N GLN A 9 20.00 10.46 7.24
CA GLN A 9 20.54 10.26 5.90
C GLN A 9 19.36 10.04 4.96
N TYR A 10 18.99 11.06 4.18
CA TYR A 10 18.14 10.86 3.01
C TYR A 10 18.95 10.03 2.02
N THR A 11 18.68 8.73 1.97
CA THR A 11 19.24 7.82 0.98
C THR A 11 18.99 8.40 -0.42
N THR A 12 20.04 8.44 -1.24
CA THR A 12 19.98 8.86 -2.63
C THR A 12 18.95 7.99 -3.36
N GLN A 13 17.83 8.61 -3.73
CA GLN A 13 16.67 7.96 -4.29
C GLN A 13 16.98 7.56 -5.74
N ALA A 14 17.05 6.25 -6.01
CA ALA A 14 16.99 5.72 -7.37
C ALA A 14 15.81 6.38 -8.09
N SER A 15 16.00 6.78 -9.36
CA SER A 15 15.01 7.54 -10.14
C SER A 15 13.61 6.93 -10.00
N ARG A 16 12.71 7.60 -9.25
CA ARG A 16 11.29 7.19 -9.11
C ARG A 16 10.43 7.62 -10.29
N ILE A 17 11.06 7.82 -11.43
CA ILE A 17 10.43 8.29 -12.64
C ILE A 17 10.35 7.09 -13.56
N THR A 18 9.14 6.79 -14.02
CA THR A 18 8.93 5.76 -15.04
C THR A 18 9.04 6.38 -16.42
N HIS A 19 9.73 5.69 -17.32
CA HIS A 19 9.77 6.02 -18.74
C HIS A 19 8.84 5.10 -19.55
N ILE A 20 8.03 4.28 -18.86
CA ILE A 20 7.07 3.38 -19.49
C ILE A 20 5.98 4.22 -20.16
N PRO A 21 5.72 4.00 -21.47
CA PRO A 21 4.64 4.65 -22.19
C PRO A 21 3.28 4.51 -21.52
N LYS A 22 2.39 5.49 -21.71
CA LYS A 22 1.12 5.54 -21.01
C LYS A 22 0.23 4.32 -21.29
N ASP A 23 0.12 3.93 -22.55
CA ASP A 23 -0.62 2.76 -23.03
C ASP A 23 -0.14 1.47 -22.35
N VAL A 24 1.18 1.28 -22.26
CA VAL A 24 1.76 0.13 -21.56
C VAL A 24 1.46 0.17 -20.06
N ARG A 25 1.50 1.35 -19.42
CA ARG A 25 1.10 1.48 -18.01
C ARG A 25 -0.38 1.16 -17.79
N GLU A 26 -1.25 1.53 -18.73
CA GLU A 26 -2.68 1.21 -18.65
C GLU A 26 -2.93 -0.31 -18.73
N GLU A 27 -2.20 -1.01 -19.61
CA GLU A 27 -2.24 -2.48 -19.68
C GLU A 27 -1.72 -3.13 -18.39
N MET A 28 -0.56 -2.68 -17.88
CA MET A 28 -0.01 -3.17 -16.61
C MET A 28 -0.95 -2.92 -15.43
N LEU A 29 -1.62 -1.77 -15.41
CA LEU A 29 -2.58 -1.44 -14.36
C LEU A 29 -3.82 -2.31 -14.48
N ALA A 30 -4.31 -2.58 -15.70
CA ALA A 30 -5.44 -3.48 -15.92
C ALA A 30 -5.13 -4.89 -15.41
N ASP A 31 -3.95 -5.43 -15.71
CA ASP A 31 -3.48 -6.72 -15.18
C ASP A 31 -3.35 -6.69 -13.65
N LEU A 32 -2.66 -5.68 -13.09
CA LEU A 32 -2.47 -5.56 -11.65
C LEU A 32 -3.81 -5.49 -10.89
N SER A 33 -4.81 -4.81 -11.47
CA SER A 33 -6.14 -4.66 -10.87
C SER A 33 -6.87 -5.99 -10.71
N THR A 34 -6.56 -7.00 -11.51
CA THR A 34 -7.14 -8.35 -11.36
C THR A 34 -6.71 -9.04 -10.06
N ARG A 35 -5.55 -8.64 -9.51
CA ARG A 35 -4.97 -9.18 -8.26
C ARG A 35 -5.35 -8.36 -7.02
N PHE A 36 -5.79 -7.12 -7.21
CA PHE A 36 -6.17 -6.18 -6.14
C PHE A 36 -7.64 -5.80 -6.29
N GLN A 37 -8.52 -6.81 -6.30
CA GLN A 37 -9.95 -6.59 -6.36
C GLN A 37 -10.47 -6.11 -5.01
N ALA A 38 -11.51 -5.29 -5.03
CA ALA A 38 -12.12 -4.78 -3.80
C ALA A 38 -12.69 -5.91 -2.92
N THR A 39 -13.13 -7.01 -3.53
CA THR A 39 -13.59 -8.22 -2.82
C THR A 39 -12.50 -8.94 -2.04
N ASP A 40 -11.24 -8.77 -2.45
CA ASP A 40 -10.07 -9.40 -1.85
C ASP A 40 -9.29 -8.42 -0.96
N TYR A 41 -9.81 -7.21 -0.77
CA TYR A 41 -9.17 -6.19 0.06
C TYR A 41 -9.10 -6.67 1.51
N ASN A 42 -7.91 -6.64 2.08
CA ASN A 42 -7.67 -6.95 3.49
C ASN A 42 -6.83 -5.85 4.11
N LEU A 43 -7.31 -5.25 5.21
CA LEU A 43 -6.67 -4.09 5.82
C LEU A 43 -5.22 -4.37 6.28
N ILE A 44 -4.89 -5.62 6.57
CA ILE A 44 -3.58 -6.00 7.13
C ILE A 44 -2.63 -6.54 6.07
N THR A 45 -3.14 -7.35 5.14
CA THR A 45 -2.31 -8.15 4.22
C THR A 45 -2.52 -7.84 2.74
N ASN A 46 -3.57 -7.09 2.38
CA ASN A 46 -3.87 -6.76 0.99
C ASN A 46 -4.59 -5.41 0.85
N ASN A 47 -3.85 -4.33 1.12
CA ASN A 47 -4.38 -2.97 1.17
C ASN A 47 -3.69 -2.03 0.16
N CYS A 48 -3.99 -0.73 0.25
CA CYS A 48 -3.41 0.29 -0.63
C CYS A 48 -1.87 0.34 -0.63
N ASN A 49 -1.19 -0.01 0.48
CA ASN A 49 0.26 -0.03 0.54
C ASN A 49 0.84 -1.21 -0.25
N HIS A 50 0.17 -2.36 -0.22
CA HIS A 50 0.57 -3.55 -0.98
C HIS A 50 0.40 -3.32 -2.48
N PHE A 51 -0.73 -2.72 -2.88
CA PHE A 51 -0.97 -2.28 -4.26
C PHE A 51 0.09 -1.27 -4.71
N SER A 52 0.34 -0.23 -3.89
CA SER A 52 1.30 0.81 -4.21
C SER A 52 2.72 0.26 -4.32
N ASN A 53 3.08 -0.75 -3.52
CA ASN A 53 4.36 -1.44 -3.63
C ASN A 53 4.49 -2.15 -4.99
N ALA A 54 3.52 -3.00 -5.32
CA ALA A 54 3.52 -3.73 -6.59
C ALA A 54 3.54 -2.77 -7.80
N TRP A 55 2.77 -1.67 -7.72
CA TRP A 55 2.75 -0.67 -8.77
C TRP A 55 4.08 0.09 -8.90
N ALA A 56 4.71 0.47 -7.78
CA ALA A 56 6.02 1.11 -7.79
C ALA A 56 7.12 0.20 -8.36
N GLU A 57 7.10 -1.09 -8.01
CA GLU A 57 7.99 -2.11 -8.56
C GLU A 57 7.80 -2.26 -10.08
N LEU A 58 6.56 -2.36 -10.57
CA LEU A 58 6.28 -2.44 -12.01
C LEU A 58 6.78 -1.19 -12.77
N LEU A 59 6.54 0.00 -12.21
CA LEU A 59 6.86 1.25 -12.88
C LEU A 59 8.34 1.61 -12.87
N THR A 60 9.05 1.26 -11.80
CA THR A 60 10.39 1.80 -11.53
C THR A 60 11.42 0.74 -11.18
N GLY A 61 11.01 -0.52 -11.01
CA GLY A 61 11.86 -1.60 -10.48
C GLY A 61 12.21 -1.44 -8.99
N ASN A 62 11.62 -0.46 -8.31
CA ASN A 62 11.93 -0.14 -6.91
C ASN A 62 10.66 -0.25 -6.04
N PRO A 63 10.67 -1.07 -4.98
CA PRO A 63 9.58 -1.11 -4.01
C PRO A 63 9.45 0.19 -3.23
N ILE A 64 8.30 0.38 -2.58
CA ILE A 64 8.17 1.41 -1.55
C ILE A 64 8.91 0.97 -0.28
N PRO A 65 9.30 1.90 0.62
CA PRO A 65 9.98 1.51 1.86
C PRO A 65 9.17 0.50 2.69
N GLU A 66 9.83 -0.55 3.17
CA GLU A 66 9.23 -1.72 3.83
C GLU A 66 8.31 -1.33 5.00
N GLN A 67 8.69 -0.31 5.76
CA GLN A 67 7.89 0.23 6.89
C GLN A 67 6.47 0.66 6.51
N TYR A 68 6.21 0.99 5.24
CA TYR A 68 4.87 1.31 4.74
C TYR A 68 4.10 0.06 4.33
N VAL A 69 4.78 -0.89 3.67
CA VAL A 69 4.18 -2.19 3.30
C VAL A 69 3.74 -2.94 4.56
N ASN A 70 4.63 -3.00 5.56
CA ASN A 70 4.43 -3.76 6.80
C ASN A 70 3.78 -2.94 7.93
N GLN A 71 3.27 -1.73 7.65
CA GLN A 71 2.77 -0.81 8.68
C GLN A 71 1.73 -1.46 9.61
N ALA A 72 0.75 -2.19 9.04
CA ALA A 72 -0.28 -2.86 9.83
C ALA A 72 0.32 -3.95 10.72
N GLN A 73 1.27 -4.73 10.21
CA GLN A 73 1.95 -5.78 10.97
C GLN A 73 2.77 -5.20 12.13
N GLU A 74 3.45 -4.08 11.93
CA GLU A 74 4.19 -3.40 13.01
C GLU A 74 3.24 -2.94 14.12
N ILE A 75 2.06 -2.43 13.78
CA ILE A 75 1.04 -2.08 14.78
C ILE A 75 0.62 -3.32 15.57
N LEU A 76 0.36 -4.44 14.89
CA LEU A 76 -0.05 -5.71 15.51
C LEU A 76 1.00 -6.35 16.43
N ARG A 77 2.29 -5.98 16.28
CA ARG A 77 3.35 -6.45 17.19
C ARG A 77 3.23 -5.84 18.60
N SER A 78 2.43 -4.78 18.77
CA SER A 78 2.18 -4.16 20.08
C SER A 78 0.98 -4.80 20.81
N PRO A 79 0.97 -4.83 22.17
CA PRO A 79 -0.18 -5.28 22.94
C PRO A 79 -1.47 -4.52 22.62
N LEU A 80 -1.36 -3.22 22.35
CA LEU A 80 -2.51 -2.41 21.92
C LEU A 80 -3.02 -2.86 20.55
N GLY A 81 -2.12 -3.08 19.58
CA GLY A 81 -2.50 -3.52 18.24
C GLY A 81 -3.26 -4.84 18.23
N GLN A 82 -2.87 -5.80 19.08
CA GLN A 82 -3.61 -7.06 19.25
C GLN A 82 -5.04 -6.84 19.76
N MET A 83 -5.24 -5.87 20.65
CA MET A 83 -6.58 -5.52 21.15
C MET A 83 -7.45 -4.82 20.11
N LEU A 84 -6.85 -4.16 19.11
CA LEU A 84 -7.59 -3.43 18.07
C LEU A 84 -8.03 -4.31 16.90
N ILE A 85 -7.53 -5.55 16.77
CA ILE A 85 -7.87 -6.48 15.67
C ILE A 85 -9.39 -6.56 15.42
N PRO A 86 -10.25 -6.81 16.43
CA PRO A 86 -11.70 -6.96 16.18
C PRO A 86 -12.34 -5.67 15.65
N MET A 87 -11.86 -4.51 16.09
CA MET A 87 -12.33 -3.21 15.61
C MET A 87 -11.90 -2.98 14.15
N MET A 88 -10.67 -3.37 13.81
CA MET A 88 -10.14 -3.26 12.45
C MET A 88 -10.89 -4.15 11.46
N GLU A 89 -11.21 -5.40 11.85
CA GLU A 89 -12.04 -6.31 11.05
C GLU A 89 -13.46 -5.75 10.86
N GLN A 90 -14.05 -5.14 11.89
CA GLN A 90 -15.36 -4.49 11.77
C GLN A 90 -15.30 -3.32 10.79
N MET A 91 -14.27 -2.47 10.87
CA MET A 91 -14.05 -1.37 9.93
C MET A 91 -13.91 -1.88 8.50
N GLU A 92 -13.19 -2.98 8.27
CA GLU A 92 -13.05 -3.59 6.94
C GLU A 92 -14.41 -4.03 6.38
N ARG A 93 -15.27 -4.65 7.19
CA ARG A 93 -16.63 -5.03 6.75
C ARG A 93 -17.50 -3.81 6.43
N THR A 94 -17.36 -2.73 7.20
CA THR A 94 -18.14 -1.50 7.00
C THR A 94 -17.64 -0.69 5.80
N TYR A 95 -16.34 -0.55 5.62
CA TYR A 95 -15.74 0.38 4.65
C TYR A 95 -15.10 -0.30 3.43
N GLY A 96 -14.75 -1.59 3.53
CA GLY A 96 -14.27 -2.38 2.39
C GLY A 96 -15.35 -2.56 1.32
N ASN A 97 -16.62 -2.69 1.71
CA ASN A 97 -17.74 -2.75 0.77
C ASN A 97 -18.10 -1.39 0.14
N VAL A 98 -17.78 -0.28 0.82
CA VAL A 98 -18.05 1.08 0.34
C VAL A 98 -17.07 1.47 -0.77
N THR A 99 -15.82 0.99 -0.71
CA THR A 99 -14.84 1.18 -1.79
C THR A 99 -15.18 0.32 -3.01
N ALA A 100 -15.59 -0.95 -2.84
CA ALA A 100 -16.05 -1.79 -3.95
C ALA A 100 -17.23 -1.18 -4.73
N SER A 101 -18.17 -0.56 -4.02
CA SER A 101 -19.36 0.06 -4.62
C SER A 101 -19.06 1.40 -5.32
N GLY A 102 -17.99 2.10 -4.94
CA GLY A 102 -17.59 3.38 -5.54
C GLY A 102 -16.77 3.24 -6.83
N PHE A 103 -16.21 2.06 -7.12
CA PHE A 103 -15.46 1.75 -8.35
C PHE A 103 -16.29 1.04 -9.42
N GLN A 104 -17.59 0.79 -9.18
CA GLN A 104 -18.50 0.37 -10.25
C GLN A 104 -18.71 1.55 -11.19
N ALA A 105 -18.08 1.49 -12.36
CA ALA A 105 -18.35 2.41 -13.46
C ALA A 105 -19.87 2.44 -13.71
N PRO A 106 -20.47 3.62 -14.00
CA PRO A 106 -21.83 3.63 -14.52
C PRO A 106 -21.86 2.79 -15.80
N GLN A 107 -22.86 1.91 -15.89
CA GLN A 107 -23.18 1.12 -17.10
C GLN A 107 -23.37 2.03 -18.31
#